data_AF-A0A536ASD0-F1
#
_entry.id   AF-A0A536ASD0-F1
#
_cell.length_a   1.000
_cell.length_b   1.000
_cell.length_c   1.000
_cell.angle_alpha   90.00
_cell.angle_beta   90.00
_cell.angle_gamma   90.00
#
_symmetry.space_group_name_H-M   'P 1'
#
loop_
_entity.id
_entity.type
_entity.pdbx_description
1 polymer ?
#
loop_
_entity_poly.entity_id
_entity_poly.type
_entity_poly.pdbx_seq_one_letter_code
_entity_poly.pdbx_strand_id
1 'polypeptide(L)'
;MSITTPATSKSDLIAKVDHGYVASRAVVDALPPERFDEQLPSGWTLKEVVAHNAAWEETVPSRIERVLHGDGVDPKWEGSVDDFNRRAAADVKDMSVADVLARWTAAHAKVVEIIRSFEGRDVPKLATDIVEWNTSGHYPDHFADLDSSIKTAKDLAMAVNAGWINFRLALMSLGTAGLDATTSTGWTYKALAQHVSGWEDLAAKRLSGLRETGEFAPSGVTTDAFNAEMAQRASARAGVEVLADLDATHTRLVAEIERLTPEQIRANDGWAIAVIAGDSYGHYAEHHTELFAAVPTRPAQLLERMREGWRPFRRALSRVGLRPLSNKTTAGWTGKALLSHLAFWLEALVDMLPERLAGRRGPIRNNQAENDREIAAADARPAHDVVKRLDDAYRKVVETVSALPPDEDVHFFAIAGLAVRSYGHLAEHLPEIAAWVPASTEATLRRYDDGWAAFRTAVRDRGRAGLMAATPSGWSFRDMSAHVANWMQVATNELEAGKFGKWSAETIQAENDRAVEAHRLVGPEAMLDELDTSQRRLREAIVASGDGTPDLKVADVIGFYTYLHWEEHLHEDLGVTL
;
A
#
# COMPACT_ATOMS: atom_id res chain seq x y z
N MET A 1 32.37 1.92 15.00
CA MET A 1 33.63 2.62 14.67
C MET A 1 33.87 2.60 13.16
N SER A 2 33.98 3.78 12.55
CA SER A 2 34.94 4.10 11.48
C SER A 2 35.02 5.64 11.40
N ILE A 3 36.21 6.19 11.66
CA ILE A 3 36.49 7.62 11.74
C ILE A 3 37.20 8.01 10.45
N THR A 4 36.40 8.21 9.41
CA THR A 4 36.74 9.01 8.23
C THR A 4 35.41 9.54 7.75
N THR A 5 35.02 10.75 8.14
CA THR A 5 33.91 11.44 7.51
C THR A 5 34.28 11.56 6.04
N PRO A 6 33.59 10.88 5.11
CA PRO A 6 33.82 11.10 3.69
C PRO A 6 33.51 12.58 3.41
N ALA A 7 34.10 13.14 2.36
CA ALA A 7 33.49 14.31 1.73
C ALA A 7 31.99 14.02 1.58
N THR A 8 31.11 14.86 2.15
CA THR A 8 29.66 14.65 2.15
C THR A 8 29.23 14.23 0.74
N SER A 9 28.76 13.00 0.57
CA SER A 9 28.35 12.55 -0.76
C SER A 9 27.12 13.34 -1.21
N LYS A 10 26.85 13.40 -2.52
CA LYS A 10 25.60 13.99 -3.06
C LYS A 10 24.37 13.47 -2.30
N SER A 11 24.32 12.16 -2.07
CA SER A 11 23.22 11.50 -1.37
C SER A 11 23.13 11.93 0.09
N ASP A 12 24.26 12.07 0.78
CA ASP A 12 24.30 12.56 2.16
C ASP A 12 23.85 14.02 2.26
N LEU A 13 24.21 14.86 1.27
CA LEU A 13 23.79 16.26 1.25
C LEU A 13 22.28 16.38 1.02
N ILE A 14 21.72 15.64 0.07
CA ILE A 14 20.26 15.59 -0.15
C ILE A 14 19.56 15.11 1.12
N ALA A 15 20.04 14.04 1.76
CA ALA A 15 19.45 13.52 2.99
C ALA A 15 19.42 14.55 4.12
N LYS A 16 20.50 15.32 4.31
CA LYS A 16 20.55 16.39 5.32
C LYS A 16 19.57 17.52 5.02
N VAL A 17 19.49 17.93 3.75
CA VAL A 17 18.59 19.01 3.29
C VAL A 17 17.13 18.57 3.43
N ASP A 18 16.80 17.37 2.99
CA ASP A 18 15.46 16.81 3.08
C ASP A 18 15.02 16.59 4.53
N HIS A 19 15.90 16.16 5.45
CA HIS A 19 15.53 15.95 6.85
C HIS A 19 14.91 17.21 7.47
N GLY A 20 15.64 18.33 7.49
CA GLY A 20 15.13 19.55 8.12
C GLY A 20 13.89 20.11 7.42
N TYR A 21 13.83 20.02 6.09
CA TYR A 21 12.65 20.42 5.32
C TYR A 21 11.44 19.56 5.68
N VAL A 22 11.53 18.23 5.56
CA VAL A 22 10.41 17.30 5.79
C VAL A 22 9.94 17.36 7.25
N ALA A 23 10.85 17.44 8.23
CA ALA A 23 10.50 17.59 9.64
C ALA A 23 9.72 18.89 9.88
N SER A 24 10.18 20.00 9.29
CA SER A 24 9.49 21.29 9.38
C SER A 24 8.12 21.26 8.69
N ARG A 25 8.04 20.63 7.51
CA ARG A 25 6.79 20.43 6.76
C ARG A 25 5.75 19.64 7.53
N ALA A 26 6.16 18.62 8.29
CA ALA A 26 5.24 17.88 9.15
C ALA A 26 4.50 18.78 10.15
N VAL A 27 5.18 19.80 10.70
CA VAL A 27 4.55 20.78 11.59
C VAL A 27 3.69 21.77 10.81
N VAL A 28 4.24 22.44 9.79
CA VAL A 28 3.52 23.53 9.12
C VAL A 28 2.33 23.04 8.30
N ASP A 29 2.38 21.85 7.70
CA ASP A 29 1.28 21.27 6.93
C ASP A 29 0.16 20.72 7.84
N ALA A 30 0.46 20.49 9.12
CA ALA A 30 -0.49 20.03 10.11
C ALA A 30 -1.32 21.16 10.72
N LEU A 31 -0.80 22.38 10.78
CA LEU A 31 -1.49 23.49 11.45
C LEU A 31 -2.55 24.13 10.55
N PRO A 32 -3.70 24.52 11.12
CA PRO A 32 -4.74 25.15 10.32
C PRO A 32 -4.35 26.59 9.94
N PRO A 33 -4.84 27.14 8.81
CA PRO A 33 -4.33 28.39 8.23
C PRO A 33 -4.37 29.60 9.17
N GLU A 34 -5.35 29.67 10.07
CA GLU A 34 -5.48 30.73 11.07
C GLU A 34 -4.27 30.84 12.02
N ARG A 35 -3.47 29.78 12.15
CA ARG A 35 -2.26 29.76 12.98
C ARG A 35 -1.10 30.50 12.36
N PHE A 36 -1.13 30.69 11.04
CA PHE A 36 0.00 31.26 10.30
C PHE A 36 0.19 32.75 10.56
N ASP A 37 -0.86 33.46 10.98
CA ASP A 37 -0.82 34.90 11.28
C ASP A 37 -0.64 35.21 12.78
N GLU A 38 -0.54 34.18 13.64
CA GLU A 38 -0.30 34.37 15.07
C GLU A 38 1.17 34.76 15.33
N GLN A 39 1.40 35.74 16.21
CA GLN A 39 2.75 36.11 16.63
C GLN A 39 3.39 35.01 17.49
N LEU A 40 4.63 34.66 17.14
CA LEU A 40 5.51 33.76 17.87
C LEU A 40 6.38 34.55 18.86
N PRO A 41 7.02 33.88 19.84
CA PRO A 41 7.92 34.54 20.80
C PRO A 41 9.10 35.30 20.16
N SER A 42 9.51 34.91 18.95
CA SER A 42 10.52 35.59 18.15
C SER A 42 10.06 36.96 17.60
N GLY A 43 8.77 37.28 17.72
CA GLY A 43 8.14 38.48 17.16
C GLY A 43 7.66 38.32 15.71
N TRP A 44 7.98 37.19 15.08
CA TRP A 44 7.56 36.81 13.74
C TRP A 44 6.28 35.99 13.79
N THR A 45 5.53 35.95 12.71
CA THR A 45 4.44 34.99 12.48
C THR A 45 4.98 33.73 11.83
N LEU A 46 4.27 32.60 11.95
CA LEU A 46 4.67 31.37 11.28
C LEU A 46 4.71 31.53 9.75
N LYS A 47 3.83 32.37 9.17
CA LYS A 47 3.85 32.74 7.75
C LYS A 47 5.16 33.41 7.35
N GLU A 48 5.66 34.33 8.18
CA GLU A 48 6.92 35.03 7.93
C GLU A 48 8.12 34.10 8.07
N VAL A 49 8.12 33.18 9.05
CA VAL A 49 9.18 32.16 9.21
C VAL A 49 9.28 31.26 7.98
N VAL A 50 8.15 30.75 7.48
CA VAL A 50 8.14 29.93 6.25
C VAL A 50 8.62 30.72 5.04
N ALA A 51 8.17 31.97 4.90
CA ALA A 51 8.60 32.85 3.83
C ALA A 51 10.10 33.14 3.86
N HIS A 52 10.67 33.31 5.05
CA HIS A 52 12.09 33.52 5.25
C HIS A 52 12.92 32.30 4.85
N ASN A 53 12.53 31.10 5.26
CA ASN A 53 13.18 29.86 4.80
C ASN A 53 13.13 29.73 3.27
N ALA A 54 11.97 29.99 2.66
CA ALA A 54 11.82 29.97 1.20
C ALA A 54 12.73 31.00 0.52
N ALA A 55 12.80 32.23 1.05
CA ALA A 55 13.59 33.30 0.47
C ALA A 55 15.10 32.98 0.51
N TRP A 56 15.60 32.36 1.58
CA TRP A 56 17.02 31.94 1.66
C TRP A 56 17.36 30.82 0.69
N GLU A 57 16.49 29.82 0.56
CA GLU A 57 16.65 28.76 -0.44
C GLU A 57 16.63 29.29 -1.88
N GLU A 58 15.79 30.27 -2.17
CA GLU A 58 15.74 30.94 -3.49
C GLU A 58 17.07 31.60 -3.87
N THR A 59 17.92 31.93 -2.89
CA THR A 59 19.27 32.47 -3.17
C THR A 59 20.26 31.39 -3.62
N VAL A 60 20.05 30.13 -3.25
CA VAL A 60 21.02 29.05 -3.45
C VAL A 60 21.29 28.83 -4.94
N PRO A 61 20.29 28.68 -5.84
CA PRO A 61 20.54 28.37 -7.23
C PRO A 61 21.51 29.29 -7.96
N SER A 62 21.31 30.60 -7.87
CA SER A 62 22.14 31.58 -8.57
C SER A 62 23.55 31.68 -7.98
N ARG A 63 23.69 31.51 -6.65
CA ARG A 63 24.99 31.48 -5.97
C ARG A 63 25.80 30.26 -6.39
N ILE A 64 25.17 29.09 -6.43
CA ILE A 64 25.82 27.85 -6.88
C ILE A 64 26.18 27.93 -8.36
N GLU A 65 25.30 28.44 -9.22
CA GLU A 65 25.59 28.63 -10.65
C GLU A 65 26.84 29.49 -10.85
N ARG A 66 26.98 30.58 -10.09
CA ARG A 66 28.18 31.44 -10.16
C ARG A 66 29.44 30.75 -9.64
N VAL A 67 29.34 29.95 -8.58
CA VAL A 67 30.48 29.18 -8.07
C VAL A 67 30.93 28.10 -9.06
N LEU A 68 29.99 27.41 -9.71
CA LEU A 68 30.30 26.32 -10.64
C LEU A 68 30.66 26.79 -12.06
N HIS A 69 30.10 27.90 -12.52
CA HIS A 69 30.17 28.33 -13.93
C HIS A 69 30.61 29.79 -14.12
N GLY A 70 30.70 30.57 -13.03
CA GLY A 70 31.14 31.96 -13.04
C GLY A 70 32.60 32.12 -12.64
N ASP A 71 32.85 33.09 -11.75
CA ASP A 71 34.16 33.47 -11.23
C ASP A 71 34.61 32.64 -10.01
N GLY A 72 33.83 31.60 -9.65
CA GLY A 72 34.16 30.71 -8.53
C GLY A 72 33.96 31.32 -7.15
N VAL A 73 33.32 32.49 -7.06
CA VAL A 73 33.06 33.18 -5.79
C VAL A 73 31.56 33.26 -5.49
N ASP A 74 31.25 33.22 -4.20
CA ASP A 74 29.93 33.54 -3.69
C ASP A 74 29.70 35.06 -3.85
N PRO A 75 28.61 35.50 -4.52
CA PRO A 75 28.27 36.90 -4.63
C PRO A 75 28.30 37.61 -3.26
N LYS A 76 28.99 38.75 -3.18
CA LYS A 76 28.87 39.60 -1.99
C LYS A 76 27.44 40.08 -1.88
N TRP A 77 26.86 39.90 -0.69
CA TRP A 77 25.54 40.38 -0.38
C TRP A 77 25.51 41.93 -0.43
N GLU A 78 24.70 42.49 -1.33
CA GLU A 78 24.47 43.94 -1.41
C GLU A 78 23.31 44.33 -0.48
N GLY A 79 23.64 44.83 0.71
CA GLY A 79 22.66 45.28 1.71
C GLY A 79 22.86 44.64 3.08
N SER A 80 21.93 44.90 4.01
CA SER A 80 21.88 44.20 5.31
C SER A 80 21.09 42.89 5.19
N VAL A 81 21.54 41.86 5.90
CA VAL A 81 20.78 40.62 6.14
C VAL A 81 19.43 40.94 6.79
N ASP A 82 19.39 41.91 7.71
CA ASP A 82 18.15 42.32 8.38
C ASP A 82 17.15 42.95 7.41
N ASP A 83 17.63 43.70 6.40
CA ASP A 83 16.77 44.30 5.38
C ASP A 83 16.26 43.25 4.39
N PHE A 84 17.02 42.18 4.15
CA PHE A 84 16.54 41.04 3.38
C PHE A 84 15.44 40.29 4.13
N ASN A 85 15.71 39.90 5.38
CA ASN A 85 14.76 39.20 6.25
C ASN A 85 13.45 40.00 6.40
N ARG A 86 13.54 41.31 6.61
CA ARG A 86 12.37 42.19 6.71
C ARG A 86 11.55 42.26 5.41
N ARG A 87 12.21 42.24 4.24
CA ARG A 87 11.51 42.19 2.95
C ARG A 87 10.84 40.84 2.75
N ALA A 88 11.54 39.73 3.00
CA ALA A 88 10.96 38.39 2.90
C ALA A 88 9.71 38.23 3.77
N ALA A 89 9.73 38.75 5.00
CA ALA A 89 8.57 38.79 5.90
C ALA A 89 7.44 39.70 5.36
N ALA A 90 7.77 40.90 4.87
CA ALA A 90 6.77 41.84 4.36
C ALA A 90 6.09 41.37 3.06
N ASP A 91 6.82 40.69 2.18
CA ASP A 91 6.36 40.26 0.85
C ASP A 91 5.22 39.23 0.92
N VAL A 92 5.06 38.54 2.06
CA VAL A 92 4.04 37.50 2.25
C VAL A 92 2.82 37.96 3.03
N LYS A 93 2.75 39.24 3.41
CA LYS A 93 1.67 39.77 4.26
C LYS A 93 0.29 39.49 3.66
N ASP A 94 0.14 39.70 2.35
CA ASP A 94 -1.11 39.55 1.61
C ASP A 94 -1.20 38.21 0.84
N MET A 95 -0.22 37.32 0.99
CA MET A 95 -0.24 35.99 0.37
C MET A 95 -1.09 35.02 1.17
N SER A 96 -1.74 34.08 0.47
CA SER A 96 -2.40 32.95 1.13
C SER A 96 -1.37 31.98 1.71
N VAL A 97 -1.73 31.27 2.79
CA VAL A 97 -0.87 30.21 3.38
C VAL A 97 -0.46 29.17 2.33
N ALA A 98 -1.40 28.79 1.46
CA ALA A 98 -1.13 27.84 0.38
C ALA A 98 -0.05 28.35 -0.59
N ASP A 99 -0.07 29.63 -0.95
CA ASP A 99 0.93 30.22 -1.84
C ASP A 99 2.30 30.32 -1.18
N VAL A 100 2.36 30.64 0.11
CA VAL A 100 3.63 30.70 0.87
C VAL A 100 4.25 29.31 0.99
N LEU A 101 3.45 28.29 1.30
CA LEU A 101 3.91 26.90 1.37
C LEU A 101 4.33 26.38 -0.01
N ALA A 102 3.62 26.74 -1.08
CA ALA A 102 3.98 26.38 -2.46
C ALA A 102 5.28 27.04 -2.91
N ARG A 103 5.52 28.30 -2.52
CA ARG A 103 6.78 29.01 -2.75
C ARG A 103 7.95 28.27 -2.11
N TRP A 104 7.82 27.87 -0.84
CA TRP A 104 8.87 27.11 -0.15
C TRP A 104 9.14 25.76 -0.84
N THR A 105 8.09 25.01 -1.19
CA THR A 105 8.23 23.75 -1.94
C THR A 105 8.96 23.94 -3.27
N ALA A 106 8.68 25.01 -4.01
CA ALA A 106 9.35 25.31 -5.27
C ALA A 106 10.82 25.71 -5.08
N ALA A 107 11.14 26.43 -3.99
CA ALA A 107 12.52 26.77 -3.63
C ALA A 107 13.32 25.50 -3.30
N HIS A 108 12.77 24.63 -2.45
CA HIS A 108 13.42 23.39 -2.01
C HIS A 108 13.69 22.46 -3.20
N ALA A 109 12.69 22.30 -4.08
CA ALA A 109 12.83 21.49 -5.28
C ALA A 109 14.00 21.94 -6.17
N LYS A 110 14.21 23.26 -6.32
CA LYS A 110 15.35 23.81 -7.08
C LYS A 110 16.68 23.56 -6.40
N VAL A 111 16.74 23.65 -5.07
CA VAL A 111 17.95 23.29 -4.30
C VAL A 111 18.30 21.83 -4.53
N VAL A 112 17.33 20.93 -4.39
CA VAL A 112 17.52 19.48 -4.63
C VAL A 112 17.93 19.20 -6.08
N GLU A 113 17.34 19.87 -7.07
CA GLU A 113 17.71 19.74 -8.49
C GLU A 113 19.18 20.12 -8.72
N ILE A 114 19.64 21.21 -8.11
CA ILE A 114 21.03 21.65 -8.20
C ILE A 114 21.98 20.66 -7.52
N ILE A 115 21.64 20.16 -6.34
CA ILE A 115 22.46 19.13 -5.68
C ILE A 115 22.51 17.86 -6.54
N ARG A 116 21.41 17.48 -7.22
CA ARG A 116 21.42 16.34 -8.15
C ARG A 116 22.38 16.55 -9.31
N SER A 117 22.54 17.79 -9.79
CA SER A 117 23.48 18.14 -10.87
C SER A 117 24.96 17.94 -10.51
N PHE A 118 25.28 17.78 -9.22
CA PHE A 118 26.65 17.52 -8.74
C PHE A 118 27.17 16.13 -9.10
N GLU A 119 26.30 15.24 -9.56
CA GLU A 119 26.66 13.86 -9.88
C GLU A 119 27.80 13.76 -10.90
N GLY A 120 28.84 12.99 -10.53
CA GLY A 120 30.03 12.79 -11.37
C GLY A 120 30.93 14.02 -11.50
N ARG A 121 30.73 15.08 -10.70
CA ARG A 121 31.53 16.31 -10.74
C ARG A 121 32.43 16.44 -9.51
N ASP A 122 33.55 17.13 -9.70
CA ASP A 122 34.32 17.69 -8.58
C ASP A 122 33.63 18.99 -8.15
N VAL A 123 33.04 18.99 -6.96
CA VAL A 123 32.23 20.11 -6.46
C VAL A 123 33.07 20.91 -5.47
N PRO A 124 33.27 22.22 -5.69
CA PRO A 124 33.96 23.07 -4.73
C PRO A 124 33.25 23.05 -3.39
N LYS A 125 34.01 22.98 -2.29
CA LYS A 125 33.46 23.03 -0.93
C LYS A 125 32.52 24.23 -0.70
N LEU A 126 32.83 25.38 -1.31
CA LEU A 126 31.98 26.56 -1.23
C LEU A 126 30.55 26.31 -1.74
N ALA A 127 30.37 25.47 -2.78
CA ALA A 127 29.05 25.13 -3.27
C ALA A 127 28.27 24.27 -2.25
N THR A 128 28.91 23.31 -1.59
CA THR A 128 28.26 22.53 -0.53
C THR A 128 28.00 23.37 0.72
N ASP A 129 28.90 24.28 1.06
CA ASP A 129 28.75 25.21 2.20
C ASP A 129 27.57 26.17 1.96
N ILE A 130 27.39 26.71 0.75
CA ILE A 130 26.24 27.56 0.39
C ILE A 130 24.92 26.78 0.53
N VAL A 131 24.86 25.51 0.11
CA VAL A 131 23.65 24.71 0.34
C VAL A 131 23.40 24.60 1.84
N GLU A 132 24.39 24.15 2.61
CA GLU A 132 24.26 23.92 4.05
C GLU A 132 23.83 25.19 4.81
N TRP A 133 24.47 26.33 4.56
CA TRP A 133 24.17 27.61 5.23
C TRP A 133 22.74 28.12 5.03
N ASN A 134 22.06 27.71 3.96
CA ASN A 134 20.72 28.21 3.62
C ASN A 134 19.65 27.12 3.70
N THR A 135 20.00 25.91 4.15
CA THR A 135 19.08 24.77 4.31
C THR A 135 19.36 24.02 5.60
N SER A 136 20.07 22.88 5.57
CA SER A 136 20.27 21.98 6.70
C SER A 136 20.98 22.62 7.90
N GLY A 137 21.80 23.65 7.67
CA GLY A 137 22.44 24.45 8.71
C GLY A 137 21.59 25.62 9.22
N HIS A 138 20.47 25.95 8.55
CA HIS A 138 19.62 27.09 8.87
C HIS A 138 18.23 26.72 9.37
N TYR A 139 17.60 25.65 8.86
CA TYR A 139 16.32 25.18 9.39
C TYR A 139 16.31 25.00 10.92
N PRO A 140 17.40 24.48 11.56
CA PRO A 140 17.44 24.33 13.01
C PRO A 140 17.27 25.64 13.79
N ASP A 141 17.64 26.79 13.21
CA ASP A 141 17.47 28.10 13.84
C ASP A 141 15.97 28.42 14.08
N HIS A 142 15.09 27.79 13.32
CA HIS A 142 13.64 28.01 13.36
C HIS A 142 12.87 26.87 14.03
N PHE A 143 13.51 25.82 14.54
CA PHE A 143 12.79 24.74 15.23
C PHE A 143 12.08 25.25 16.49
N ALA A 144 12.66 26.20 17.22
CA ALA A 144 12.00 26.83 18.36
C ALA A 144 10.74 27.64 17.97
N ASP A 145 10.73 28.23 16.76
CA ASP A 145 9.56 28.92 16.21
C ASP A 145 8.44 27.91 15.89
N LEU A 146 8.81 26.79 15.25
CA LEU A 146 7.88 25.68 14.96
C LEU A 146 7.33 25.06 16.24
N ASP A 147 8.17 24.76 17.22
CA ASP A 147 7.77 24.22 18.53
C ASP A 147 6.84 25.18 19.28
N SER A 148 7.05 26.49 19.11
CA SER A 148 6.18 27.52 19.69
C SER A 148 4.81 27.62 19.03
N SER A 149 4.70 27.19 17.77
CA SER A 149 3.42 27.15 17.04
C SER A 149 2.52 25.98 17.48
N ILE A 150 3.10 24.94 18.07
CA ILE A 150 2.41 23.79 18.67
C ILE A 150 1.93 24.19 20.08
N LYS A 151 0.61 24.39 20.25
CA LYS A 151 0.03 24.85 21.53
C LYS A 151 -0.80 23.78 22.25
N THR A 152 -1.27 22.78 21.52
CA THR A 152 -2.18 21.76 22.06
C THR A 152 -1.71 20.36 21.71
N ALA A 153 -2.22 19.37 22.46
CA ALA A 153 -2.01 17.96 22.16
C ALA A 153 -2.50 17.61 20.74
N LYS A 154 -3.58 18.25 20.31
CA LYS A 154 -4.13 18.09 18.97
C LYS A 154 -3.15 18.58 17.91
N ASP A 155 -2.55 19.75 18.08
CA ASP A 155 -1.55 20.28 17.14
C ASP A 155 -0.37 19.31 16.98
N LEU A 156 0.11 18.78 18.12
CA LEU A 156 1.23 17.85 18.16
C LEU A 156 0.88 16.51 17.51
N ALA A 157 -0.31 15.96 17.80
CA ALA A 157 -0.81 14.76 17.16
C ALA A 157 -1.01 14.95 15.65
N MET A 158 -1.42 16.14 15.20
CA MET A 158 -1.54 16.45 13.77
C MET A 158 -0.16 16.48 13.10
N ALA A 159 0.88 17.05 13.74
CA ALA A 159 2.24 17.04 13.20
C ALA A 159 2.81 15.62 13.07
N VAL A 160 2.64 14.79 14.11
CA VAL A 160 3.02 13.37 14.11
C VAL A 160 2.34 12.63 12.96
N ASN A 161 1.02 12.80 12.82
CA ASN A 161 0.25 12.16 11.76
C ASN A 161 0.63 12.65 10.35
N ALA A 162 0.96 13.94 10.19
CA ALA A 162 1.37 14.49 8.90
C ALA A 162 2.66 13.85 8.38
N GLY A 163 3.67 13.70 9.25
CA GLY A 163 4.91 12.98 8.93
C GLY A 163 4.66 11.48 8.71
N TRP A 164 3.89 10.86 9.60
CA TRP A 164 3.59 9.42 9.57
C TRP A 164 2.96 8.96 8.26
N ILE A 165 1.96 9.69 7.76
CA ILE A 165 1.21 9.29 6.57
C ILE A 165 2.15 9.06 5.38
N ASN A 166 3.08 9.99 5.11
CA ASN A 166 3.99 9.85 3.98
C ASN A 166 4.98 8.70 4.19
N PHE A 167 5.54 8.58 5.39
CA PHE A 167 6.47 7.51 5.76
C PHE A 167 5.82 6.12 5.61
N ARG A 168 4.65 5.93 6.22
CA ARG A 168 3.92 4.66 6.20
C ARG A 168 3.43 4.27 4.81
N LEU A 169 3.02 5.24 3.99
CA LEU A 169 2.64 5.03 2.59
C LEU A 169 3.84 4.68 1.70
N ALA A 170 5.01 5.28 1.96
CA ALA A 170 6.22 4.94 1.24
C ALA A 170 6.65 3.49 1.55
N LEU A 171 6.66 3.08 2.83
CA LEU A 171 6.89 1.68 3.22
C LEU A 171 5.91 0.71 2.56
N MET A 172 4.61 1.06 2.53
CA MET A 172 3.60 0.24 1.87
C MET A 172 3.86 0.11 0.37
N SER A 173 4.34 1.18 -0.27
CA SER A 173 4.58 1.23 -1.72
C SER A 173 5.74 0.33 -2.17
N LEU A 174 6.61 -0.08 -1.24
CA LEU A 174 7.69 -1.02 -1.54
C LEU A 174 7.15 -2.43 -1.85
N GLY A 175 5.95 -2.79 -1.40
CA GLY A 175 5.45 -4.17 -1.45
C GLY A 175 6.21 -5.10 -0.50
N THR A 176 5.78 -6.35 -0.39
CA THR A 176 6.36 -7.31 0.56
C THR A 176 7.83 -7.59 0.24
N ALA A 177 8.16 -7.83 -1.03
CA ALA A 177 9.53 -8.08 -1.45
C ALA A 177 10.43 -6.83 -1.29
N GLY A 178 9.88 -5.63 -1.41
CA GLY A 178 10.66 -4.39 -1.20
C GLY A 178 11.01 -4.17 0.27
N LEU A 179 10.19 -4.64 1.22
CA LEU A 179 10.51 -4.55 2.65
C LEU A 179 11.74 -5.39 3.05
N ASP A 180 11.99 -6.48 2.33
CA ASP A 180 13.18 -7.32 2.54
C ASP A 180 14.42 -6.80 1.80
N ALA A 181 14.29 -5.79 0.94
CA ALA A 181 15.42 -5.17 0.25
C ALA A 181 16.28 -4.34 1.22
N THR A 182 17.57 -4.24 0.89
CA THR A 182 18.54 -3.50 1.69
C THR A 182 18.55 -2.01 1.34
N THR A 183 18.59 -1.17 2.36
CA THR A 183 18.74 0.28 2.28
C THR A 183 20.20 0.67 1.99
N SER A 184 20.47 1.95 1.72
CA SER A 184 21.84 2.41 1.43
C SER A 184 22.79 2.26 2.63
N THR A 185 22.25 2.20 3.84
CA THR A 185 23.01 2.01 5.09
C THR A 185 23.18 0.54 5.52
N GLY A 186 22.66 -0.41 4.73
CA GLY A 186 22.87 -1.84 4.94
C GLY A 186 21.79 -2.53 5.78
N TRP A 187 20.73 -1.82 6.20
CA TRP A 187 19.57 -2.41 6.88
C TRP A 187 18.56 -2.93 5.86
N THR A 188 17.63 -3.79 6.25
CA THR A 188 16.43 -4.02 5.43
C THR A 188 15.38 -2.94 5.70
N TYR A 189 14.50 -2.64 4.74
CA TYR A 189 13.40 -1.68 4.97
C TYR A 189 12.44 -2.12 6.10
N LYS A 190 12.27 -3.43 6.34
CA LYS A 190 11.57 -3.92 7.55
C LYS A 190 12.33 -3.64 8.85
N ALA A 191 13.66 -3.67 8.83
CA ALA A 191 14.47 -3.31 10.00
C ALA A 191 14.37 -1.81 10.29
N LEU A 192 14.37 -0.97 9.25
CA LEU A 192 14.10 0.47 9.37
C LEU A 192 12.71 0.72 9.98
N ALA A 193 11.67 0.04 9.47
CA ALA A 193 10.31 0.15 10.01
C ALA A 193 10.23 -0.28 11.49
N GLN A 194 10.88 -1.38 11.87
CA GLN A 194 10.91 -1.85 13.26
C GLN A 194 11.72 -0.91 14.18
N HIS A 195 12.80 -0.32 13.67
CA HIS A 195 13.60 0.70 14.35
C HIS A 195 12.75 1.91 14.70
N VAL A 196 12.04 2.48 13.72
CA VAL A 196 11.11 3.60 13.95
C VAL A 196 10.02 3.22 14.96
N SER A 197 9.40 2.04 14.81
CA SER A 197 8.42 1.52 15.78
C SER A 197 9.00 1.44 17.20
N GLY A 198 10.25 1.03 17.38
CA GLY A 198 10.88 0.97 18.70
C GLY A 198 10.97 2.34 19.37
N TRP A 199 11.38 3.37 18.62
CA TRP A 199 11.49 4.73 19.14
C TRP A 199 10.13 5.34 19.49
N GLU A 200 9.10 5.13 18.68
CA GLU A 200 7.74 5.56 19.02
C GLU A 200 7.21 4.89 20.30
N ASP A 201 7.46 3.59 20.48
CA ASP A 201 7.03 2.87 21.68
C ASP A 201 7.74 3.41 22.92
N LEU A 202 9.02 3.74 22.80
CA LEU A 202 9.80 4.38 23.86
C LEU A 202 9.27 5.78 24.17
N ALA A 203 8.96 6.58 23.15
CA ALA A 203 8.35 7.90 23.32
C ALA A 203 7.00 7.79 24.04
N ALA A 204 6.11 6.88 23.62
CA ALA A 204 4.83 6.66 24.25
C ALA A 204 4.97 6.31 25.75
N LYS A 205 5.92 5.43 26.11
CA LYS A 205 6.23 5.10 27.50
C LYS A 205 6.72 6.30 28.31
N ARG A 206 7.61 7.12 27.72
CA ARG A 206 8.14 8.33 28.36
C ARG A 206 7.05 9.38 28.58
N LEU A 207 6.15 9.56 27.62
CA LEU A 207 4.99 10.45 27.76
C LEU A 207 4.00 9.96 28.81
N SER A 208 3.73 8.65 28.86
CA SER A 208 2.91 8.06 29.92
C SER A 208 3.52 8.31 31.30
N GLY A 209 4.83 8.15 31.44
CA GLY A 209 5.57 8.46 32.67
C GLY A 209 5.45 9.93 33.08
N LEU A 210 5.68 10.86 32.14
CA LEU A 210 5.47 12.30 32.36
C LEU A 210 4.03 12.58 32.84
N ARG A 211 3.03 11.99 32.17
CA ARG A 211 1.62 12.20 32.49
C ARG A 211 1.26 11.72 33.90
N GLU A 212 1.81 10.60 34.33
CA GLU A 212 1.47 9.94 35.60
C GLU A 212 2.26 10.49 36.80
N THR A 213 3.50 10.90 36.58
CA THR A 213 4.45 11.25 37.66
C THR A 213 4.94 12.68 37.62
N GLY A 214 4.85 13.35 36.46
CA GLY A 214 5.49 14.64 36.21
C GLY A 214 6.99 14.55 35.92
N GLU A 215 7.57 13.35 35.83
CA GLU A 215 9.01 13.16 35.62
C GLU A 215 9.41 13.21 34.14
N PHE A 216 10.51 13.90 33.85
CA PHE A 216 11.11 14.03 32.51
C PHE A 216 12.21 12.99 32.32
N ALA A 217 11.83 11.74 32.08
CA ALA A 217 12.77 10.61 32.06
C ALA A 217 13.70 10.61 30.81
N PRO A 218 15.00 10.32 30.96
CA PRO A 218 15.87 10.04 29.82
C PRO A 218 15.42 8.76 29.09
N SER A 219 15.93 8.52 27.88
CA SER A 219 15.61 7.32 27.10
C SER A 219 15.99 6.00 27.81
N GLY A 220 17.00 6.03 28.69
CA GLY A 220 17.47 4.86 29.43
C GLY A 220 18.19 3.81 28.58
N VAL A 221 18.37 4.07 27.29
CA VAL A 221 19.02 3.18 26.31
C VAL A 221 20.13 3.91 25.58
N THR A 222 21.13 3.16 25.12
CA THR A 222 22.11 3.68 24.16
C THR A 222 21.58 3.47 22.75
N THR A 223 21.65 4.49 21.89
CA THR A 223 21.15 4.44 20.51
C THR A 223 21.62 3.21 19.74
N ASP A 224 22.92 2.91 19.75
CA ASP A 224 23.47 1.77 18.99
C ASP A 224 22.91 0.42 19.43
N ALA A 225 22.84 0.16 20.74
CA ALA A 225 22.32 -1.10 21.27
C ALA A 225 20.83 -1.26 20.98
N PHE A 226 20.05 -0.18 21.14
CA PHE A 226 18.62 -0.19 20.89
C PHE A 226 18.30 -0.42 19.42
N ASN A 227 19.01 0.27 18.52
CA ASN A 227 18.86 0.11 17.07
C ASN A 227 19.22 -1.32 16.63
N ALA A 228 20.30 -1.89 17.18
CA ALA A 228 20.70 -3.27 16.89
C ALA A 228 19.64 -4.29 17.35
N GLU A 229 19.03 -4.08 18.52
CA GLU A 229 17.92 -4.91 19.01
C GLU A 229 16.72 -4.86 18.06
N MET A 230 16.32 -3.66 17.61
CA MET A 230 15.19 -3.50 16.69
C MET A 230 15.46 -4.16 15.34
N ALA A 231 16.66 -3.99 14.78
CA ALA A 231 17.06 -4.65 13.55
C ALA A 231 17.05 -6.18 13.69
N GLN A 232 17.54 -6.72 14.82
CA GLN A 232 17.49 -8.15 15.10
C GLN A 232 16.04 -8.64 15.22
N ARG A 233 15.16 -7.90 15.91
CA ARG A 233 13.74 -8.23 16.05
C ARG A 233 13.02 -8.31 14.70
N ALA A 234 13.35 -7.42 13.77
CA ALA A 234 12.78 -7.45 12.42
C ALA A 234 13.25 -8.65 11.59
N SER A 235 14.46 -9.15 11.80
CA SER A 235 15.05 -10.22 10.99
C SER A 235 14.23 -11.52 11.01
N ALA A 236 13.56 -11.80 12.13
CA ALA A 236 12.78 -13.01 12.36
C ALA A 236 11.29 -12.88 11.98
N ARG A 237 10.84 -11.71 11.53
CA ARG A 237 9.42 -11.40 11.31
C ARG A 237 9.10 -11.19 9.83
N ALA A 238 7.85 -11.48 9.47
CA ALA A 238 7.35 -11.15 8.15
C ALA A 238 7.12 -9.62 8.04
N GLY A 239 7.34 -9.04 6.85
CA GLY A 239 7.18 -7.60 6.64
C GLY A 239 5.78 -7.08 7.04
N VAL A 240 4.73 -7.86 6.78
CA VAL A 240 3.35 -7.52 7.18
C VAL A 240 3.18 -7.42 8.69
N GLU A 241 3.84 -8.28 9.47
CA GLU A 241 3.79 -8.25 10.94
C GLU A 241 4.54 -7.05 11.49
N VAL A 242 5.65 -6.68 10.86
CA VAL A 242 6.42 -5.49 11.23
C VAL A 242 5.62 -4.22 10.97
N LEU A 243 4.97 -4.11 9.81
CA LEU A 243 4.10 -2.97 9.51
C LEU A 243 2.89 -2.88 10.45
N ALA A 244 2.29 -4.02 10.82
CA ALA A 244 1.20 -4.03 11.80
C ALA A 244 1.65 -3.59 13.21
N ASP A 245 2.86 -3.98 13.64
CA ASP A 245 3.45 -3.53 14.91
C ASP A 245 3.76 -2.03 14.91
N LEU A 246 4.27 -1.54 13.78
CA LEU A 246 4.48 -0.12 13.52
C LEU A 246 3.14 0.65 13.62
N ASP A 247 2.09 0.21 12.92
CA ASP A 247 0.75 0.83 12.98
C ASP A 247 0.14 0.84 14.39
N ALA A 248 0.28 -0.29 15.12
CA ALA A 248 -0.21 -0.41 16.48
C ALA A 248 0.56 0.50 17.44
N THR A 249 1.85 0.69 17.22
CA THR A 249 2.70 1.55 18.05
C THR A 249 2.40 3.02 17.82
N HIS A 250 2.29 3.45 16.57
CA HIS A 250 1.88 4.81 16.22
C HIS A 250 0.52 5.16 16.85
N THR A 251 -0.43 4.22 16.78
CA THR A 251 -1.74 4.38 17.44
C THR A 251 -1.60 4.62 18.95
N ARG A 252 -0.71 3.88 19.64
CA ARG A 252 -0.45 4.08 21.08
C ARG A 252 0.22 5.42 21.35
N LEU A 253 1.20 5.81 20.54
CA LEU A 253 1.87 7.11 20.66
C LEU A 253 0.87 8.26 20.55
N VAL A 254 0.07 8.29 19.48
CA VAL A 254 -0.96 9.32 19.29
C VAL A 254 -1.94 9.36 20.45
N ALA A 255 -2.39 8.19 20.94
CA ALA A 255 -3.29 8.13 22.09
C ALA A 255 -2.67 8.64 23.40
N GLU A 256 -1.36 8.51 23.62
CA GLU A 256 -0.67 9.14 24.76
C GLU A 256 -0.51 10.64 24.56
N ILE A 257 -0.19 11.10 23.34
CA ILE A 257 -0.10 12.53 23.00
C ILE A 257 -1.42 13.24 23.29
N GLU A 258 -2.54 12.68 22.84
CA GLU A 258 -3.89 13.23 23.02
C GLU A 258 -4.30 13.38 24.50
N ARG A 259 -3.60 12.70 25.42
CA ARG A 259 -3.84 12.78 26.86
C ARG A 259 -2.99 13.82 27.59
N LEU A 260 -2.08 14.51 26.89
CA LEU A 260 -1.25 15.57 27.48
C LEU A 260 -2.05 16.86 27.67
N THR A 261 -1.79 17.57 28.76
CA THR A 261 -2.30 18.94 28.95
C THR A 261 -1.40 19.97 28.25
N PRO A 262 -1.93 21.17 27.92
CA PRO A 262 -1.10 22.26 27.40
C PRO A 262 0.09 22.60 28.30
N GLU A 263 -0.07 22.52 29.62
CA GLU A 263 1.01 22.76 30.59
C GLU A 263 2.11 21.68 30.48
N GLN A 264 1.72 20.42 30.36
CA GLN A 264 2.68 19.31 30.19
C GLN A 264 3.45 19.41 28.87
N ILE A 265 2.80 19.87 27.79
CA ILE A 265 3.43 20.09 26.48
C ILE A 265 4.51 21.16 26.56
N ARG A 266 4.28 22.23 27.35
CA ARG A 266 5.22 23.36 27.48
C ARG A 266 6.21 23.22 28.62
N ALA A 267 6.03 22.25 29.51
CA ALA A 267 6.91 22.06 30.65
C ALA A 267 8.33 21.69 30.23
N ASN A 268 9.30 22.05 31.08
CA ASN A 268 10.73 21.76 30.89
C ASN A 268 11.23 22.12 29.48
N ASP A 269 11.00 23.38 29.10
CA ASP A 269 11.40 23.95 27.81
C ASP A 269 10.89 23.14 26.60
N GLY A 270 9.64 22.66 26.67
CA GLY A 270 9.01 21.92 25.57
C GLY A 270 9.51 20.48 25.43
N TRP A 271 9.99 19.87 26.51
CA TRP A 271 10.55 18.51 26.50
C TRP A 271 9.67 17.48 25.79
N ALA A 272 8.34 17.54 25.98
CA ALA A 272 7.42 16.60 25.33
C ALA A 272 7.46 16.75 23.80
N ILE A 273 7.50 17.99 23.29
CA ILE A 273 7.61 18.29 21.86
C ILE A 273 8.95 17.73 21.33
N ALA A 274 10.06 17.98 22.03
CA ALA A 274 11.38 17.51 21.63
C ALA A 274 11.47 15.97 21.55
N VAL A 275 10.92 15.26 22.56
CA VAL A 275 10.84 13.79 22.55
C VAL A 275 10.01 13.29 21.37
N ILE A 276 8.83 13.88 21.16
CA ILE A 276 7.94 13.45 20.08
C ILE A 276 8.56 13.76 18.72
N ALA A 277 9.19 14.93 18.53
CA ALA A 277 9.88 15.28 17.29
C ALA A 277 10.99 14.27 16.98
N GLY A 278 11.88 14.03 17.96
CA GLY A 278 13.04 13.16 17.81
C GLY A 278 12.71 11.67 17.65
N ASP A 279 11.55 11.23 18.14
CA ASP A 279 11.16 9.81 18.11
C ASP A 279 9.99 9.53 17.12
N SER A 280 9.45 10.54 16.42
CA SER A 280 8.37 10.40 15.42
C SER A 280 8.59 11.24 14.15
N TYR A 281 7.89 12.37 13.94
CA TYR A 281 7.87 13.11 12.67
C TYR A 281 9.24 13.64 12.22
N GLY A 282 10.12 14.04 13.14
CA GLY A 282 11.52 14.36 12.83
C GLY A 282 12.30 13.11 12.45
N HIS A 283 12.11 12.02 13.17
CA HIS A 283 12.76 10.75 12.88
C HIS A 283 12.32 10.14 11.53
N TYR A 284 11.04 10.24 11.16
CA TYR A 284 10.57 9.82 9.83
C TYR A 284 11.28 10.63 8.73
N ALA A 285 11.52 11.92 8.99
CA ALA A 285 12.20 12.81 8.07
C ALA A 285 13.68 12.46 7.90
N GLU A 286 14.36 11.97 8.94
CA GLU A 286 15.72 11.43 8.84
C GLU A 286 15.83 10.29 7.81
N HIS A 287 14.81 9.43 7.76
CA HIS A 287 14.76 8.28 6.83
C HIS A 287 14.09 8.59 5.49
N HIS A 288 13.64 9.83 5.26
CA HIS A 288 12.83 10.18 4.09
C HIS A 288 13.56 9.88 2.78
N THR A 289 14.76 10.42 2.59
CA THR A 289 15.50 10.26 1.33
C THR A 289 15.87 8.80 1.05
N GLU A 290 16.33 8.06 2.07
CA GLU A 290 16.67 6.64 1.94
C GLU A 290 15.45 5.76 1.60
N LEU A 291 14.29 6.06 2.19
CA LEU A 291 13.05 5.36 1.94
C LEU A 291 12.46 5.70 0.56
N PHE A 292 12.36 6.98 0.22
CA PHE A 292 11.77 7.42 -1.04
C PHE A 292 12.60 7.04 -2.26
N ALA A 293 13.91 6.85 -2.11
CA ALA A 293 14.77 6.32 -3.17
C ALA A 293 14.39 4.90 -3.63
N ALA A 294 13.72 4.10 -2.79
CA ALA A 294 13.27 2.74 -3.14
C ALA A 294 11.79 2.66 -3.59
N VAL A 295 11.04 3.76 -3.51
CA VAL A 295 9.65 3.79 -3.97
C VAL A 295 9.60 3.53 -5.48
N PRO A 296 8.74 2.63 -5.98
CA PRO A 296 8.64 2.32 -7.41
C PRO A 296 8.03 3.50 -8.18
N THR A 297 8.85 4.32 -8.83
CA THR A 297 8.38 5.51 -9.54
C THR A 297 7.98 5.23 -10.98
N ARG A 298 8.39 4.11 -11.58
CA ARG A 298 8.09 3.82 -13.00
C ARG A 298 6.85 2.96 -13.17
N PRO A 299 6.05 3.17 -14.24
CA PRO A 299 4.88 2.33 -14.53
C PRO A 299 5.19 0.83 -14.54
N ALA A 300 6.32 0.43 -15.12
CA ALA A 300 6.73 -0.98 -15.15
C ALA A 300 6.98 -1.58 -13.75
N GLN A 301 7.59 -0.81 -12.85
CA GLN A 301 7.83 -1.22 -11.45
C GLN A 301 6.50 -1.30 -10.69
N LEU A 302 5.60 -0.34 -10.89
CA LEU A 302 4.27 -0.35 -10.28
C LEU A 302 3.44 -1.55 -10.75
N LEU A 303 3.47 -1.90 -12.03
CA LEU A 303 2.80 -3.08 -12.58
C LEU A 303 3.37 -4.39 -12.02
N GLU A 304 4.66 -4.42 -11.68
CA GLU A 304 5.25 -5.55 -10.96
C GLU A 304 4.67 -5.67 -9.54
N ARG A 305 4.62 -4.57 -8.78
CA ARG A 305 4.00 -4.56 -7.44
C ARG A 305 2.53 -4.94 -7.47
N MET A 306 1.77 -4.43 -8.43
CA MET A 306 0.37 -4.83 -8.65
C MET A 306 0.24 -6.35 -8.85
N ARG A 307 1.13 -6.95 -9.67
CA ARG A 307 1.15 -8.41 -9.88
C ARG A 307 1.56 -9.19 -8.64
N GLU A 308 2.47 -8.65 -7.83
CA GLU A 308 2.91 -9.22 -6.55
C GLU A 308 1.72 -9.41 -5.60
N GLY A 309 0.84 -8.41 -5.46
CA GLY A 309 -0.36 -8.51 -4.63
C GLY A 309 -1.51 -9.29 -5.28
N TRP A 310 -1.78 -9.07 -6.57
CA TRP A 310 -2.91 -9.69 -7.28
C TRP A 310 -2.79 -11.20 -7.41
N ARG A 311 -1.61 -11.72 -7.80
CA ARG A 311 -1.47 -13.13 -8.15
C ARG A 311 -1.71 -14.07 -6.97
N PRO A 312 -1.14 -13.85 -5.76
CA PRO A 312 -1.44 -14.67 -4.59
C PRO A 312 -2.92 -14.61 -4.21
N PHE A 313 -3.50 -13.39 -4.16
CA PHE A 313 -4.91 -13.18 -3.82
C PHE A 313 -5.85 -13.89 -4.78
N ARG A 314 -5.70 -13.64 -6.09
CA ARG A 314 -6.56 -14.23 -7.12
C ARG A 314 -6.43 -15.75 -7.20
N ARG A 315 -5.23 -16.30 -6.93
CA ARG A 315 -5.01 -17.77 -6.82
C ARG A 315 -5.65 -18.39 -5.58
N ALA A 316 -5.65 -17.68 -4.45
CA ALA A 316 -6.38 -18.14 -3.27
C ALA A 316 -7.88 -18.13 -3.56
N LEU A 317 -8.40 -17.02 -4.07
CA LEU A 317 -9.81 -16.87 -4.44
C LEU A 317 -10.26 -17.92 -5.46
N SER A 318 -9.44 -18.22 -6.48
CA SER A 318 -9.76 -19.26 -7.46
C SER A 318 -9.86 -20.64 -6.84
N ARG A 319 -9.29 -20.92 -5.67
CA ARG A 319 -9.41 -22.25 -5.02
C ARG A 319 -10.57 -22.33 -4.04
N VAL A 320 -11.07 -21.18 -3.60
CA VAL A 320 -12.20 -21.08 -2.66
C VAL A 320 -13.53 -21.34 -3.34
N GLY A 321 -13.73 -21.03 -4.61
CA GLY A 321 -15.06 -21.15 -5.23
C GLY A 321 -16.07 -20.11 -4.73
N LEU A 322 -17.26 -20.12 -5.31
CA LEU A 322 -18.31 -19.12 -5.13
C LEU A 322 -19.13 -19.33 -3.87
N ARG A 323 -19.45 -20.59 -3.51
CA ARG A 323 -20.34 -20.88 -2.36
C ARG A 323 -19.81 -20.36 -1.01
N PRO A 324 -18.52 -20.51 -0.67
CA PRO A 324 -18.01 -20.00 0.60
C PRO A 324 -18.04 -18.48 0.71
N LEU A 325 -18.21 -17.74 -0.39
CA LEU A 325 -18.25 -16.28 -0.36
C LEU A 325 -19.49 -15.75 0.39
N SER A 326 -20.50 -16.58 0.62
CA SER A 326 -21.64 -16.26 1.48
C SER A 326 -21.34 -16.42 2.98
N ASN A 327 -20.21 -17.03 3.35
CA ASN A 327 -19.75 -17.13 4.73
C ASN A 327 -19.05 -15.85 5.19
N LYS A 328 -19.03 -15.64 6.51
CA LYS A 328 -18.33 -14.52 7.13
C LYS A 328 -16.84 -14.79 7.30
N THR A 329 -16.01 -13.79 6.98
CA THR A 329 -14.58 -13.76 7.24
C THR A 329 -14.31 -13.47 8.72
N THR A 330 -13.04 -13.46 9.12
CA THR A 330 -12.64 -13.07 10.48
C THR A 330 -12.97 -11.61 10.80
N ALA A 331 -13.05 -10.72 9.79
CA ALA A 331 -13.55 -9.36 9.97
C ALA A 331 -15.08 -9.26 10.10
N GLY A 332 -15.81 -10.37 9.96
CA GLY A 332 -17.27 -10.42 10.13
C GLY A 332 -18.08 -10.07 8.88
N TRP A 333 -17.43 -9.77 7.76
CA TRP A 333 -18.06 -9.51 6.47
C TRP A 333 -18.26 -10.80 5.69
N THR A 334 -19.30 -10.88 4.85
CA THR A 334 -19.37 -11.97 3.88
C THR A 334 -18.20 -11.87 2.89
N GLY A 335 -17.74 -12.99 2.34
CA GLY A 335 -16.76 -12.97 1.25
C GLY A 335 -17.21 -12.10 0.06
N LYS A 336 -18.51 -12.11 -0.26
CA LYS A 336 -19.12 -11.21 -1.26
C LYS A 336 -18.97 -9.74 -0.89
N ALA A 337 -19.17 -9.38 0.38
CA ALA A 337 -18.96 -8.02 0.86
C ALA A 337 -17.49 -7.59 0.79
N LEU A 338 -16.56 -8.44 1.21
CA LEU A 338 -15.13 -8.17 1.11
C LEU A 338 -14.66 -7.96 -0.33
N LEU A 339 -15.06 -8.84 -1.25
CA LEU A 339 -14.68 -8.71 -2.66
C LEU A 339 -15.35 -7.50 -3.33
N SER A 340 -16.60 -7.18 -2.96
CA SER A 340 -17.28 -5.96 -3.43
C SER A 340 -16.56 -4.69 -2.97
N HIS A 341 -16.12 -4.66 -1.71
CA HIS A 341 -15.30 -3.58 -1.14
C HIS A 341 -13.98 -3.41 -1.90
N LEU A 342 -13.26 -4.51 -2.15
CA LEU A 342 -12.02 -4.48 -2.93
C LEU A 342 -12.26 -3.95 -4.36
N ALA A 343 -13.31 -4.42 -5.03
CA ALA A 343 -13.66 -3.99 -6.38
C ALA A 343 -14.00 -2.49 -6.42
N PHE A 344 -14.83 -2.01 -5.49
CA PHE A 344 -15.18 -0.60 -5.39
C PHE A 344 -13.95 0.30 -5.23
N TRP A 345 -12.99 -0.08 -4.38
CA TRP A 345 -11.80 0.75 -4.17
C TRP A 345 -10.82 0.74 -5.34
N LEU A 346 -10.80 -0.34 -6.13
CA LEU A 346 -10.08 -0.37 -7.40
C LEU A 346 -10.76 0.52 -8.46
N GLU A 347 -12.08 0.52 -8.53
CA GLU A 347 -12.84 1.42 -9.42
C GLU A 347 -12.62 2.89 -9.03
N ALA A 348 -12.77 3.21 -7.74
CA ALA A 348 -12.56 4.55 -7.23
C ALA A 348 -11.13 5.04 -7.46
N LEU A 349 -10.13 4.13 -7.42
CA LEU A 349 -8.74 4.47 -7.73
C LEU A 349 -8.60 5.00 -9.15
N VAL A 350 -9.27 4.40 -10.14
CA VAL A 350 -9.26 4.90 -11.53
C VAL A 350 -9.76 6.35 -11.59
N ASP A 351 -10.83 6.67 -10.86
CA ASP A 351 -11.38 8.04 -10.81
C ASP A 351 -10.41 9.04 -10.14
N MET A 352 -9.63 8.59 -9.16
CA MET A 352 -8.73 9.45 -8.39
C MET A 352 -7.35 9.63 -9.05
N LEU A 353 -6.95 8.75 -9.96
CA LEU A 353 -5.63 8.78 -10.57
C LEU A 353 -5.30 10.11 -11.28
N PRO A 354 -6.20 10.75 -12.07
CA PRO A 354 -5.88 12.02 -12.73
C PRO A 354 -5.44 13.14 -11.76
N GLU A 355 -6.16 13.30 -10.65
CA GLU A 355 -5.81 14.28 -9.61
C GLU A 355 -4.47 13.95 -8.96
N ARG A 356 -4.25 12.67 -8.63
CA ARG A 356 -3.06 12.19 -7.94
C ARG A 356 -1.80 12.25 -8.80
N LEU A 357 -1.92 11.98 -10.09
CA LEU A 357 -0.87 12.16 -11.09
C LEU A 357 -0.46 13.64 -11.21
N ALA A 358 -1.43 14.55 -11.07
CA ALA A 358 -1.19 15.99 -11.06
C ALA A 358 -0.77 16.54 -9.69
N GLY A 359 -0.39 15.68 -8.75
CA GLY A 359 0.08 16.08 -7.42
C GLY A 359 -1.01 16.55 -6.46
N ARG A 360 -2.28 16.27 -6.73
CA ARG A 360 -3.42 16.65 -5.88
C ARG A 360 -4.03 15.42 -5.21
N ARG A 361 -4.50 15.57 -3.97
CA ARG A 361 -5.15 14.47 -3.24
C ARG A 361 -6.52 14.08 -3.83
N GLY A 362 -7.18 15.02 -4.52
CA GLY A 362 -8.57 14.88 -4.97
C GLY A 362 -9.57 15.05 -3.81
N PRO A 363 -10.88 14.88 -4.08
CA PRO A 363 -11.92 15.03 -3.06
C PRO A 363 -11.82 13.96 -1.97
N ILE A 364 -12.02 14.37 -0.72
CA ILE A 364 -12.05 13.46 0.43
C ILE A 364 -13.37 12.69 0.40
N ARG A 365 -13.28 11.35 0.42
CA ARG A 365 -14.44 10.45 0.50
C ARG A 365 -14.65 10.01 1.96
N ASN A 366 -15.90 9.82 2.36
CA ASN A 366 -16.21 9.17 3.63
C ASN A 366 -16.05 7.66 3.46
N ASN A 367 -14.85 7.15 3.74
CA ASN A 367 -14.51 5.73 3.52
C ASN A 367 -15.47 4.80 4.25
N GLN A 368 -15.89 5.13 5.48
CA GLN A 368 -16.81 4.28 6.24
C GLN A 368 -18.18 4.21 5.57
N ALA A 369 -18.74 5.34 5.16
CA ALA A 369 -20.04 5.37 4.50
C ALA A 369 -20.05 4.64 3.15
N GLU A 370 -18.94 4.71 2.40
CA GLU A 370 -18.79 3.95 1.15
C GLU A 370 -18.66 2.44 1.42
N ASN A 371 -17.88 2.04 2.43
CA ASN A 371 -17.78 0.63 2.85
C ASN A 371 -19.14 0.10 3.29
N ASP A 372 -19.86 0.82 4.16
CA ASP A 372 -21.19 0.42 4.65
C ASP A 372 -22.19 0.24 3.50
N ARG A 373 -22.15 1.13 2.51
CA ARG A 373 -22.98 1.03 1.29
C ARG A 373 -22.63 -0.22 0.48
N GLU A 374 -21.35 -0.48 0.24
CA GLU A 374 -20.91 -1.64 -0.54
C GLU A 374 -21.22 -2.95 0.18
N ILE A 375 -21.05 -3.01 1.51
CA ILE A 375 -21.42 -4.18 2.33
C ILE A 375 -22.92 -4.44 2.22
N ALA A 376 -23.77 -3.42 2.40
CA ALA A 376 -25.21 -3.57 2.31
C ALA A 376 -25.68 -4.03 0.91
N ALA A 377 -25.00 -3.56 -0.15
CA ALA A 377 -25.31 -3.96 -1.52
C ALA A 377 -24.81 -5.37 -1.89
N ALA A 378 -23.73 -5.83 -1.25
CA ALA A 378 -23.06 -7.07 -1.63
C ALA A 378 -23.90 -8.34 -1.39
N ASP A 379 -24.74 -8.37 -0.36
CA ASP A 379 -25.55 -9.54 -0.03
C ASP A 379 -26.53 -9.90 -1.16
N ALA A 380 -27.04 -8.89 -1.87
CA ALA A 380 -27.95 -9.05 -3.00
C ALA A 380 -27.25 -9.41 -4.32
N ARG A 381 -25.91 -9.26 -4.40
CA ARG A 381 -25.15 -9.59 -5.62
C ARG A 381 -24.85 -11.09 -5.67
N PRO A 382 -24.99 -11.75 -6.84
CA PRO A 382 -24.47 -13.10 -7.03
C PRO A 382 -22.95 -13.15 -6.81
N ALA A 383 -22.46 -14.23 -6.19
CA ALA A 383 -21.03 -14.41 -5.95
C ALA A 383 -20.18 -14.26 -7.22
N HIS A 384 -20.64 -14.82 -8.34
CA HIS A 384 -19.99 -14.72 -9.65
C HIS A 384 -19.80 -13.27 -10.11
N ASP A 385 -20.84 -12.45 -10.03
CA ASP A 385 -20.81 -11.05 -10.46
C ASP A 385 -19.83 -10.22 -9.63
N VAL A 386 -19.71 -10.53 -8.34
CA VAL A 386 -18.75 -9.85 -7.45
C VAL A 386 -17.31 -10.19 -7.84
N VAL A 387 -17.00 -11.46 -8.12
CA VAL A 387 -15.67 -11.89 -8.58
C VAL A 387 -15.35 -11.25 -9.93
N LYS A 388 -16.30 -11.28 -10.87
CA LYS A 388 -16.15 -10.64 -12.18
C LYS A 388 -15.88 -9.14 -12.07
N ARG A 389 -16.64 -8.43 -11.23
CA ARG A 389 -16.45 -6.99 -10.97
C ARG A 389 -15.04 -6.71 -10.44
N LEU A 390 -14.54 -7.55 -9.52
CA LEU A 390 -13.17 -7.43 -8.99
C LEU A 390 -12.11 -7.60 -10.10
N ASP A 391 -12.23 -8.64 -10.93
CA ASP A 391 -11.33 -8.91 -12.05
C ASP A 391 -11.34 -7.75 -13.08
N ASP A 392 -12.54 -7.23 -13.40
CA ASP A 392 -12.74 -6.10 -14.30
C ASP A 392 -12.11 -4.81 -13.75
N ALA A 393 -12.34 -4.51 -12.47
CA ALA A 393 -11.78 -3.35 -11.79
C ALA A 393 -10.25 -3.41 -11.76
N TYR A 394 -9.67 -4.56 -11.39
CA TYR A 394 -8.22 -4.73 -11.40
C TYR A 394 -7.62 -4.57 -12.81
N ARG A 395 -8.23 -5.21 -13.82
CA ARG A 395 -7.82 -5.04 -15.22
C ARG A 395 -7.85 -3.58 -15.63
N LYS A 396 -8.88 -2.83 -15.25
CA LYS A 396 -8.98 -1.41 -15.59
C LYS A 396 -7.84 -0.59 -14.99
N VAL A 397 -7.47 -0.83 -13.73
CA VAL A 397 -6.31 -0.17 -13.11
C VAL A 397 -5.02 -0.54 -13.84
N VAL A 398 -4.83 -1.82 -14.22
CA VAL A 398 -3.66 -2.26 -15.00
C VAL A 398 -3.58 -1.53 -16.35
N GLU A 399 -4.69 -1.42 -17.07
CA GLU A 399 -4.76 -0.68 -18.33
C GLU A 399 -4.40 0.80 -18.13
N THR A 400 -4.94 1.45 -17.09
CA THR A 400 -4.64 2.85 -16.77
C THR A 400 -3.15 3.06 -16.49
N VAL A 401 -2.52 2.20 -15.66
CA VAL A 401 -1.09 2.32 -15.36
C VAL A 401 -0.23 2.00 -16.57
N SER A 402 -0.63 1.01 -17.39
CA SER A 402 0.10 0.65 -18.61
C SER A 402 0.07 1.74 -19.69
N ALA A 403 -0.93 2.63 -19.64
CA ALA A 403 -1.06 3.75 -20.56
C ALA A 403 -0.25 4.99 -20.14
N LEU A 404 0.38 4.99 -18.96
CA LEU A 404 1.25 6.08 -18.52
C LEU A 404 2.56 6.12 -19.34
N PRO A 405 3.18 7.29 -19.52
CA PRO A 405 4.49 7.39 -20.17
C PRO A 405 5.52 6.50 -19.44
N PRO A 406 6.18 5.55 -20.13
CA PRO A 406 7.03 4.55 -19.46
C PRO A 406 8.29 5.15 -18.84
N ASP A 407 8.77 6.27 -19.40
CA ASP A 407 10.01 6.93 -19.01
C ASP A 407 9.83 8.13 -18.08
N GLU A 408 8.60 8.38 -17.61
CA GLU A 408 8.30 9.44 -16.64
C GLU A 408 8.09 8.86 -15.24
N ASP A 409 8.51 9.61 -14.22
CA ASP A 409 8.22 9.26 -12.83
C ASP A 409 6.74 9.54 -12.53
N VAL A 410 6.08 8.53 -11.96
CA VAL A 410 4.71 8.64 -11.46
C VAL A 410 4.73 9.43 -10.16
N HIS A 411 3.85 10.43 -10.03
CA HIS A 411 3.77 11.23 -8.82
C HIS A 411 3.44 10.36 -7.59
N PHE A 412 4.06 10.65 -6.44
CA PHE A 412 3.95 9.83 -5.23
C PHE A 412 2.51 9.61 -4.75
N PHE A 413 1.62 10.59 -4.87
CA PHE A 413 0.20 10.41 -4.50
C PHE A 413 -0.51 9.34 -5.34
N ALA A 414 -0.11 9.16 -6.61
CA ALA A 414 -0.62 8.08 -7.44
C ALA A 414 0.00 6.74 -7.02
N ILE A 415 1.31 6.69 -6.75
CA ILE A 415 2.02 5.50 -6.24
C ILE A 415 1.39 5.00 -4.93
N ALA A 416 1.23 5.88 -3.95
CA ALA A 416 0.59 5.57 -2.67
C ALA A 416 -0.87 5.12 -2.85
N GLY A 417 -1.59 5.73 -3.81
CA GLY A 417 -2.94 5.30 -4.17
C GLY A 417 -3.01 3.89 -4.73
N LEU A 418 -2.08 3.54 -5.60
CA LEU A 418 -1.94 2.19 -6.13
C LEU A 418 -1.62 1.22 -5.00
N ALA A 419 -0.69 1.54 -4.11
CA ALA A 419 -0.34 0.69 -2.97
C ALA A 419 -1.55 0.41 -2.07
N VAL A 420 -2.20 1.46 -1.59
CA VAL A 420 -3.31 1.41 -0.62
C VAL A 420 -4.56 0.73 -1.16
N ARG A 421 -4.77 0.71 -2.49
CA ARG A 421 -6.03 0.22 -3.08
C ARG A 421 -5.88 -1.01 -3.96
N SER A 422 -4.64 -1.37 -4.34
CA SER A 422 -4.36 -2.57 -5.11
C SER A 422 -3.49 -3.54 -4.31
N TYR A 423 -2.18 -3.64 -4.58
CA TYR A 423 -1.35 -4.72 -4.07
C TYR A 423 -1.21 -4.77 -2.54
N GLY A 424 -1.17 -3.63 -1.86
CA GLY A 424 -1.14 -3.62 -0.40
C GLY A 424 -2.48 -4.01 0.23
N HIS A 425 -3.59 -3.54 -0.34
CA HIS A 425 -4.95 -3.87 0.12
C HIS A 425 -5.30 -5.35 -0.10
N LEU A 426 -4.91 -5.88 -1.26
CA LEU A 426 -5.08 -7.30 -1.59
C LEU A 426 -4.24 -8.19 -0.67
N ALA A 427 -3.02 -7.76 -0.33
CA ALA A 427 -2.17 -8.47 0.62
C ALA A 427 -2.76 -8.47 2.05
N GLU A 428 -3.38 -7.37 2.48
CA GLU A 428 -4.06 -7.26 3.77
C GLU A 428 -5.21 -8.27 3.92
N HIS A 429 -6.03 -8.42 2.86
CA HIS A 429 -7.18 -9.34 2.86
C HIS A 429 -6.85 -10.77 2.40
N LEU A 430 -5.61 -11.04 1.99
CA LEU A 430 -5.19 -12.38 1.57
C LEU A 430 -5.39 -13.44 2.67
N PRO A 431 -5.05 -13.22 3.95
CA PRO A 431 -5.25 -14.21 5.01
C PRO A 431 -6.72 -14.62 5.18
N GLU A 432 -7.67 -13.70 4.98
CA GLU A 432 -9.10 -14.00 5.12
C GLU A 432 -9.59 -14.96 4.03
N ILE A 433 -9.13 -14.77 2.79
CA ILE A 433 -9.45 -15.66 1.67
C ILE A 433 -8.65 -16.96 1.76
N ALA A 434 -7.36 -16.89 2.13
CA ALA A 434 -6.48 -18.04 2.23
C ALA A 434 -6.96 -19.05 3.29
N ALA A 435 -7.59 -18.57 4.37
CA ALA A 435 -8.16 -19.42 5.40
C ALA A 435 -9.29 -20.35 4.90
N TRP A 436 -9.89 -20.05 3.74
CA TRP A 436 -10.94 -20.88 3.13
C TRP A 436 -10.43 -21.84 2.05
N VAL A 437 -9.15 -21.73 1.68
CA VAL A 437 -8.53 -22.67 0.75
C VAL A 437 -8.44 -24.05 1.44
N PRO A 438 -8.94 -25.13 0.84
CA PRO A 438 -8.86 -26.46 1.43
C PRO A 438 -7.40 -26.84 1.76
N ALA A 439 -7.12 -27.10 3.04
CA ALA A 439 -5.77 -27.37 3.53
C ALA A 439 -5.37 -28.87 3.53
N SER A 440 -6.30 -29.75 3.19
CA SER A 440 -6.11 -31.21 3.17
C SER A 440 -6.94 -31.87 2.09
N THR A 441 -6.56 -33.07 1.65
CA THR A 441 -7.37 -33.88 0.73
C THR A 441 -8.79 -34.10 1.25
N GLU A 442 -8.97 -34.31 2.55
CA GLU A 442 -10.30 -34.45 3.16
C GLU A 442 -11.14 -33.17 3.01
N ALA A 443 -10.55 -31.99 3.22
CA ALA A 443 -11.23 -30.72 3.01
C ALA A 443 -11.57 -30.49 1.53
N THR A 444 -10.68 -30.87 0.62
CA THR A 444 -10.90 -30.83 -0.83
C THR A 444 -12.05 -31.76 -1.23
N LEU A 445 -12.07 -33.00 -0.72
CA LEU A 445 -13.14 -33.96 -0.98
C LEU A 445 -14.49 -33.50 -0.45
N ARG A 446 -14.53 -32.89 0.74
CA ARG A 446 -15.76 -32.25 1.23
C ARG A 446 -16.26 -31.19 0.26
N ARG A 447 -15.37 -30.32 -0.21
CA ARG A 447 -15.76 -29.27 -1.17
C ARG A 447 -16.28 -29.86 -2.48
N TYR A 448 -15.57 -30.86 -2.99
CA TYR A 448 -15.95 -31.60 -4.18
C TYR A 448 -17.33 -32.24 -4.01
N ASP A 449 -17.56 -32.99 -2.93
CA ASP A 449 -18.84 -33.66 -2.69
C ASP A 449 -19.99 -32.65 -2.52
N ASP A 450 -19.76 -31.54 -1.82
CA ASP A 450 -20.75 -30.46 -1.63
C ASP A 450 -21.14 -29.79 -2.95
N GLY A 451 -20.14 -29.42 -3.77
CA GLY A 451 -20.35 -28.80 -5.07
C GLY A 451 -21.10 -29.71 -6.02
N TRP A 452 -20.70 -30.99 -6.05
CA TRP A 452 -21.35 -32.01 -6.86
C TRP A 452 -22.80 -32.20 -6.47
N ALA A 453 -23.10 -32.32 -5.17
CA ALA A 453 -24.46 -32.52 -4.69
C ALA A 453 -25.40 -31.38 -5.12
N ALA A 454 -24.92 -30.14 -5.06
CA ALA A 454 -25.68 -28.96 -5.50
C ALA A 454 -25.93 -28.97 -7.02
N PHE A 455 -24.86 -29.12 -7.81
CA PHE A 455 -24.93 -29.18 -9.27
C PHE A 455 -25.84 -30.30 -9.75
N ARG A 456 -25.62 -31.52 -9.23
CA ARG A 456 -26.39 -32.70 -9.65
C ARG A 456 -27.86 -32.61 -9.27
N THR A 457 -28.18 -31.97 -8.14
CA THR A 457 -29.57 -31.67 -7.74
C THR A 457 -30.22 -30.72 -8.73
N ALA A 458 -29.56 -29.61 -9.08
CA ALA A 458 -30.08 -28.65 -10.05
C ALA A 458 -30.30 -29.27 -11.45
N VAL A 459 -29.39 -30.15 -11.91
CA VAL A 459 -29.58 -30.92 -13.14
C VAL A 459 -30.76 -31.88 -13.03
N ARG A 460 -30.92 -32.57 -11.89
CA ARG A 460 -32.05 -33.48 -11.64
C ARG A 460 -33.38 -32.76 -11.70
N ASP A 461 -33.46 -31.56 -11.15
CA ASP A 461 -34.70 -30.78 -11.06
C ASP A 461 -35.22 -30.31 -12.43
N ARG A 462 -34.37 -30.32 -13.47
CA ARG A 462 -34.80 -30.12 -14.87
C ARG A 462 -35.66 -31.28 -15.39
N GLY A 463 -35.52 -32.46 -14.80
CA GLY A 463 -36.19 -33.68 -15.25
C GLY A 463 -35.73 -34.15 -16.63
N ARG A 464 -36.05 -35.41 -16.97
CA ARG A 464 -35.60 -36.04 -18.21
C ARG A 464 -35.99 -35.26 -19.47
N ALA A 465 -37.23 -34.77 -19.52
CA ALA A 465 -37.73 -34.02 -20.67
C ALA A 465 -37.05 -32.65 -20.82
N GLY A 466 -36.56 -32.07 -19.72
CA GLY A 466 -35.87 -30.78 -19.72
C GLY A 466 -34.41 -30.85 -20.17
N LEU A 467 -33.79 -32.04 -20.19
CA LEU A 467 -32.36 -32.16 -20.54
C LEU A 467 -32.04 -31.79 -21.99
N MET A 468 -33.01 -31.89 -22.90
CA MET A 468 -32.84 -31.47 -24.29
C MET A 468 -33.17 -29.97 -24.49
N ALA A 469 -33.65 -29.28 -23.46
CA ALA A 469 -33.91 -27.86 -23.54
C ALA A 469 -32.61 -27.07 -23.59
N ALA A 470 -32.65 -25.93 -24.29
CA ALA A 470 -31.52 -25.01 -24.36
C ALA A 470 -31.26 -24.34 -23.00
N THR A 471 -29.99 -24.21 -22.69
CA THR A 471 -29.41 -23.39 -21.64
C THR A 471 -29.23 -21.95 -22.15
N PRO A 472 -29.10 -20.96 -21.25
CA PRO A 472 -28.66 -19.59 -21.59
C PRO A 472 -27.39 -19.51 -22.44
N SER A 473 -26.43 -20.43 -22.26
CA SER A 473 -25.19 -20.48 -23.07
C SER A 473 -25.40 -21.04 -24.49
N GLY A 474 -26.60 -21.52 -24.82
CA GLY A 474 -26.97 -22.01 -26.15
C GLY A 474 -26.79 -23.52 -26.35
N TRP A 475 -26.18 -24.22 -25.38
CA TRP A 475 -26.13 -25.68 -25.31
C TRP A 475 -27.44 -26.28 -24.83
N SER A 476 -27.72 -27.57 -25.08
CA SER A 476 -28.73 -28.27 -24.27
C SER A 476 -28.19 -28.59 -22.86
N PHE A 477 -29.06 -28.79 -21.87
CA PHE A 477 -28.61 -29.25 -20.54
C PHE A 477 -27.89 -30.62 -20.61
N ARG A 478 -28.19 -31.45 -21.61
CA ARG A 478 -27.42 -32.65 -21.95
C ARG A 478 -26.01 -32.29 -22.40
N ASP A 479 -25.86 -31.34 -23.32
CA ASP A 479 -24.54 -30.91 -23.82
C ASP A 479 -23.68 -30.33 -22.71
N MET A 480 -24.27 -29.52 -21.83
CA MET A 480 -23.62 -29.05 -20.60
C MET A 480 -23.16 -30.23 -19.72
N SER A 481 -24.00 -31.26 -19.56
CA SER A 481 -23.63 -32.45 -18.80
C SER A 481 -22.49 -33.24 -19.48
N ALA A 482 -22.50 -33.34 -20.82
CA ALA A 482 -21.42 -33.96 -21.59
C ALA A 482 -20.09 -33.24 -21.41
N HIS A 483 -20.12 -31.91 -21.49
CA HIS A 483 -18.99 -31.03 -21.25
C HIS A 483 -18.43 -31.19 -19.83
N VAL A 484 -19.29 -31.15 -18.81
CA VAL A 484 -18.87 -31.34 -17.40
C VAL A 484 -18.29 -32.74 -17.18
N ALA A 485 -18.89 -33.78 -17.77
CA ALA A 485 -18.35 -35.15 -17.71
C ALA A 485 -16.95 -35.23 -18.33
N ASN A 486 -16.75 -34.63 -19.51
CA ASN A 486 -15.47 -34.62 -20.20
C ASN A 486 -14.38 -33.96 -19.35
N TRP A 487 -14.63 -32.81 -18.73
CA TRP A 487 -13.64 -32.16 -17.87
C TRP A 487 -13.28 -32.99 -16.64
N MET A 488 -14.23 -33.71 -16.04
CA MET A 488 -13.91 -34.66 -14.97
C MET A 488 -13.04 -35.83 -15.45
N GLN A 489 -13.26 -36.32 -16.68
CA GLN A 489 -12.44 -37.36 -17.28
C GLN A 489 -11.03 -36.86 -17.58
N VAL A 490 -10.89 -35.65 -18.12
CA VAL A 490 -9.59 -34.97 -18.30
C VAL A 490 -8.86 -34.85 -16.97
N ALA A 491 -9.52 -34.34 -15.94
CA ALA A 491 -8.95 -34.23 -14.60
C ALA A 491 -8.45 -35.57 -14.05
N THR A 492 -9.26 -36.62 -14.20
CA THR A 492 -8.92 -37.98 -13.77
C THR A 492 -7.64 -38.45 -14.45
N ASN A 493 -7.56 -38.28 -15.78
CA ASN A 493 -6.38 -38.68 -16.55
C ASN A 493 -5.14 -37.88 -16.16
N GLU A 494 -5.27 -36.58 -15.92
CA GLU A 494 -4.14 -35.73 -15.51
C GLU A 494 -3.60 -36.12 -14.13
N LEU A 495 -4.50 -36.42 -13.18
CA LEU A 495 -4.16 -36.88 -11.84
C LEU A 495 -3.48 -38.25 -11.87
N GLU A 496 -4.05 -39.22 -12.57
CA GLU A 496 -3.49 -40.58 -12.70
C GLU A 496 -2.13 -40.57 -13.40
N ALA A 497 -1.95 -39.70 -14.41
CA ALA A 497 -0.70 -39.60 -15.16
C ALA A 497 0.37 -38.72 -14.50
N GLY A 498 0.00 -37.90 -13.50
CA GLY A 498 0.86 -36.86 -12.94
C GLY A 498 1.30 -35.80 -13.96
N LYS A 499 0.51 -35.59 -15.02
CA LYS A 499 0.83 -34.71 -16.14
C LYS A 499 -0.33 -33.74 -16.37
N PHE A 500 -0.08 -32.47 -16.09
CA PHE A 500 -1.09 -31.43 -16.12
C PHE A 500 -1.03 -30.63 -17.43
N GLY A 501 -2.18 -30.50 -18.09
CA GLY A 501 -2.32 -29.77 -19.34
C GLY A 501 -2.13 -28.27 -19.18
N LYS A 502 -1.77 -27.60 -20.28
CA LYS A 502 -1.83 -26.14 -20.38
C LYS A 502 -2.95 -25.77 -21.33
N TRP A 503 -3.90 -25.03 -20.82
CA TRP A 503 -5.12 -24.66 -21.53
C TRP A 503 -5.11 -23.17 -21.86
N SER A 504 -5.33 -22.83 -23.12
CA SER A 504 -5.72 -21.50 -23.60
C SER A 504 -7.22 -21.46 -23.87
N ALA A 505 -7.81 -20.26 -23.95
CA ALA A 505 -9.23 -20.09 -24.31
C ALA A 505 -9.60 -20.83 -25.61
N GLU A 506 -8.71 -20.80 -26.61
CA GLU A 506 -8.89 -21.51 -27.88
C GLU A 506 -8.90 -23.03 -27.69
N THR A 507 -7.95 -23.58 -26.94
CA THR A 507 -7.88 -25.04 -26.70
C THR A 507 -9.01 -25.54 -25.80
N ILE A 508 -9.48 -24.71 -24.87
CA ILE A 508 -10.65 -25.02 -24.04
C ILE A 508 -11.89 -25.11 -24.93
N GLN A 509 -12.10 -24.13 -25.81
CA GLN A 509 -13.24 -24.15 -26.72
C GLN A 509 -13.20 -25.36 -27.65
N ALA A 510 -12.04 -25.66 -28.24
CA ALA A 510 -11.89 -26.82 -29.11
C ALA A 510 -12.19 -28.14 -28.40
N GLU A 511 -11.81 -28.27 -27.13
CA GLU A 511 -12.09 -29.44 -26.31
C GLU A 511 -13.58 -29.53 -25.94
N ASN A 512 -14.22 -28.41 -25.60
CA ASN A 512 -15.65 -28.34 -25.35
C ASN A 512 -16.46 -28.77 -26.58
N ASP A 513 -16.10 -28.25 -27.76
CA ASP A 513 -16.75 -28.59 -29.04
C ASP A 513 -16.59 -30.09 -29.35
N ARG A 514 -15.38 -30.62 -29.14
CA ARG A 514 -15.09 -32.06 -29.30
C ARG A 514 -15.94 -32.90 -28.35
N ALA A 515 -16.06 -32.50 -27.09
CA ALA A 515 -16.83 -33.20 -26.08
C ALA A 515 -18.32 -33.24 -26.46
N VAL A 516 -18.90 -32.11 -26.83
CA VAL A 516 -20.32 -32.03 -27.22
C VAL A 516 -20.60 -32.86 -28.48
N GLU A 517 -19.76 -32.76 -29.51
CA GLU A 517 -19.96 -33.53 -30.76
C GLU A 517 -19.83 -35.05 -30.53
N ALA A 518 -18.86 -35.48 -29.69
CA ALA A 518 -18.70 -36.88 -29.33
C ALA A 518 -19.94 -37.48 -28.64
N HIS A 519 -20.72 -36.64 -27.94
CA HIS A 519 -21.94 -37.04 -27.24
C HIS A 519 -23.23 -36.71 -27.99
N ARG A 520 -23.17 -36.27 -29.25
CA ARG A 520 -24.38 -35.81 -29.98
C ARG A 520 -25.48 -36.87 -30.06
N LEU A 521 -25.12 -38.15 -30.11
CA LEU A 521 -26.02 -39.29 -30.21
C LEU A 521 -26.32 -39.95 -28.85
N VAL A 522 -25.70 -39.49 -27.77
CA VAL A 522 -25.92 -40.00 -26.43
C VAL A 522 -27.25 -39.47 -25.92
N GLY A 523 -28.12 -40.37 -25.49
CA GLY A 523 -29.42 -40.03 -24.92
C GLY A 523 -29.29 -39.42 -23.52
N PRO A 524 -30.28 -38.65 -23.03
CA PRO A 524 -30.20 -37.97 -21.74
C PRO A 524 -29.92 -38.87 -20.53
N GLU A 525 -30.46 -40.09 -20.48
CA GLU A 525 -30.18 -41.04 -19.39
C GLU A 525 -28.73 -41.51 -19.39
N ALA A 526 -28.26 -41.98 -20.55
CA ALA A 526 -26.88 -42.43 -20.70
C ALA A 526 -25.89 -41.31 -20.37
N MET A 527 -26.25 -40.06 -20.71
CA MET A 527 -25.42 -38.91 -20.36
C MET A 527 -25.35 -38.67 -18.85
N LEU A 528 -26.46 -38.82 -18.12
CA LEU A 528 -26.45 -38.71 -16.66
C LEU A 528 -25.64 -39.85 -16.01
N ASP A 529 -25.76 -41.07 -16.53
CA ASP A 529 -24.99 -42.22 -16.02
C ASP A 529 -23.48 -42.02 -16.21
N GLU A 530 -23.07 -41.49 -17.37
CA GLU A 530 -21.67 -41.15 -17.65
C GLU A 530 -21.18 -39.99 -16.79
N LEU A 531 -21.99 -38.96 -16.60
CA LEU A 531 -21.68 -37.84 -15.70
C LEU A 531 -21.45 -38.35 -14.26
N ASP A 532 -22.36 -39.15 -13.72
CA ASP A 532 -22.26 -39.73 -12.38
C ASP A 532 -21.06 -40.69 -12.26
N THR A 533 -20.72 -41.41 -13.34
CA THR A 533 -19.54 -42.30 -13.39
C THR A 533 -18.23 -41.52 -13.40
N SER A 534 -18.17 -40.45 -14.20
CA SER A 534 -17.00 -39.58 -14.30
C SER A 534 -16.71 -38.89 -12.96
N GLN A 535 -17.76 -38.50 -12.24
CA GLN A 535 -17.63 -37.98 -10.88
C GLN A 535 -17.02 -39.01 -9.92
N ARG A 536 -17.55 -40.24 -9.86
CA ARG A 536 -17.01 -41.26 -8.95
C ARG A 536 -15.54 -41.58 -9.23
N ARG A 537 -15.16 -41.71 -10.51
CA ARG A 537 -13.77 -41.97 -10.90
C ARG A 537 -12.83 -40.85 -10.49
N LEU A 538 -13.24 -39.59 -10.71
CA LEU A 538 -12.43 -38.45 -10.28
C LEU A 538 -12.31 -38.40 -8.75
N ARG A 539 -13.39 -38.67 -8.02
CA ARG A 539 -13.35 -38.76 -6.57
C ARG A 539 -12.35 -39.82 -6.08
N GLU A 540 -12.33 -40.99 -6.71
CA GLU A 540 -11.38 -42.06 -6.43
C GLU A 540 -9.93 -41.63 -6.74
N ALA A 541 -9.70 -40.93 -7.85
CA ALA A 541 -8.38 -40.39 -8.20
C ALA A 541 -7.90 -39.33 -7.18
N ILE A 542 -8.80 -38.49 -6.66
CA ILE A 542 -8.48 -37.53 -5.59
C ILE A 542 -8.07 -38.27 -4.32
N VAL A 543 -8.81 -39.31 -3.91
CA VAL A 543 -8.44 -40.14 -2.75
C VAL A 543 -7.06 -40.81 -2.98
N ALA A 544 -6.81 -41.32 -4.18
CA ALA A 544 -5.54 -41.95 -4.53
C ALA A 544 -4.34 -40.97 -4.53
N SER A 545 -4.59 -39.66 -4.58
CA SER A 545 -3.53 -38.64 -4.50
C SER A 545 -2.92 -38.49 -3.10
N GLY A 546 -3.50 -39.14 -2.08
CA GLY A 546 -2.98 -39.24 -0.72
C GLY A 546 -3.59 -38.24 0.28
N ASP A 547 -3.32 -38.45 1.57
CA ASP A 547 -3.98 -37.73 2.68
C ASP A 547 -3.30 -36.40 3.06
N GLY A 548 -2.25 -35.99 2.35
CA GLY A 548 -1.53 -34.75 2.59
C GLY A 548 -2.25 -33.50 2.11
N THR A 549 -1.66 -32.32 2.32
CA THR A 549 -2.06 -31.12 1.59
C THR A 549 -1.76 -31.37 0.11
N PRO A 550 -2.76 -31.29 -0.80
CA PRO A 550 -2.50 -31.49 -2.21
C PRO A 550 -1.44 -30.49 -2.70
N ASP A 551 -0.51 -30.94 -3.55
CA ASP A 551 0.36 -29.99 -4.27
C ASP A 551 -0.53 -28.97 -5.01
N LEU A 552 -0.05 -27.74 -5.15
CA LEU A 552 -0.80 -26.62 -5.73
C LEU A 552 -1.37 -26.95 -7.10
N LYS A 553 -0.62 -27.70 -7.92
CA LYS A 553 -1.08 -28.14 -9.25
C LYS A 553 -2.26 -29.12 -9.16
N VAL A 554 -2.20 -30.05 -8.22
CA VAL A 554 -3.29 -31.01 -7.97
C VAL A 554 -4.53 -30.27 -7.46
N ALA A 555 -4.37 -29.32 -6.53
CA ALA A 555 -5.47 -28.50 -6.05
C ALA A 555 -6.11 -27.66 -7.16
N ASP A 556 -5.29 -27.07 -8.05
CA ASP A 556 -5.77 -26.27 -9.19
C ASP A 556 -6.58 -27.13 -10.18
N VAL A 557 -6.09 -28.32 -10.51
CA VAL A 557 -6.77 -29.29 -11.40
C VAL A 557 -8.10 -29.74 -10.81
N ILE A 558 -8.10 -30.13 -9.53
CA ILE A 558 -9.33 -30.55 -8.85
C ILE A 558 -10.33 -29.39 -8.84
N GLY A 559 -9.94 -28.21 -8.39
CA GLY A 559 -10.86 -27.07 -8.35
C GLY A 559 -11.41 -26.71 -9.73
N PHE A 560 -10.52 -26.45 -10.69
CA PHE A 560 -10.87 -25.90 -12.00
C PHE A 560 -11.75 -26.84 -12.84
N TYR A 561 -11.59 -28.16 -12.71
CA TYR A 561 -12.42 -29.11 -13.45
C TYR A 561 -13.68 -29.56 -12.72
N THR A 562 -13.90 -29.10 -11.47
CA THR A 562 -14.97 -29.63 -10.60
C THR A 562 -15.78 -28.51 -9.95
N TYR A 563 -15.70 -28.33 -8.64
CA TYR A 563 -16.60 -27.46 -7.88
C TYR A 563 -16.56 -26.00 -8.33
N LEU A 564 -15.45 -25.48 -8.85
CA LEU A 564 -15.43 -24.13 -9.42
C LEU A 564 -16.26 -24.05 -10.69
N HIS A 565 -16.02 -25.00 -11.60
CA HIS A 565 -16.68 -25.09 -12.89
C HIS A 565 -18.17 -25.46 -12.77
N TRP A 566 -18.53 -26.32 -11.83
CA TRP A 566 -19.93 -26.63 -11.54
C TRP A 566 -20.67 -25.44 -10.95
N GLU A 567 -20.01 -24.63 -10.12
CA GLU A 567 -20.59 -23.41 -9.55
C GLU A 567 -20.82 -22.33 -10.62
N GLU A 568 -19.97 -22.26 -11.66
CA GLU A 568 -20.20 -21.45 -12.85
C GLU A 568 -21.48 -21.90 -13.58
N HIS A 569 -21.60 -23.19 -13.92
CA HIS A 569 -22.81 -23.72 -14.57
C HIS A 569 -24.07 -23.63 -13.70
N LEU A 570 -23.94 -23.72 -12.37
CA LEU A 570 -25.04 -23.47 -11.45
C LEU A 570 -25.62 -22.06 -11.67
N HIS A 571 -24.74 -21.08 -11.82
CA HIS A 571 -25.13 -19.69 -12.06
C HIS A 571 -25.60 -19.45 -13.51
N GLU A 572 -24.75 -19.76 -14.49
CA GLU A 572 -24.93 -19.36 -15.90
C GLU A 572 -26.04 -20.15 -16.59
N ASP A 573 -26.07 -21.48 -16.39
CA ASP A 573 -26.96 -22.36 -17.15
C ASP A 573 -28.17 -22.81 -16.35
N LEU A 574 -27.96 -23.08 -15.06
CA LEU A 574 -28.99 -23.62 -14.18
C LEU A 574 -29.73 -22.54 -13.39
N GLY A 575 -29.33 -21.27 -13.48
CA GLY A 575 -30.03 -20.12 -12.89
C GLY A 575 -30.12 -20.17 -11.35
N VAL A 576 -29.17 -20.86 -10.71
CA VAL A 576 -29.06 -20.94 -9.26
C VAL A 576 -28.17 -19.79 -8.77
N THR A 577 -28.74 -18.91 -7.94
CA THR A 577 -27.98 -17.82 -7.31
C THR A 577 -27.22 -18.33 -6.09
N LEU A 578 -25.89 -18.16 -6.10
CA LEU A 578 -24.98 -18.52 -5.01
C LEU A 578 -24.55 -17.31 -4.16
#